data_AF-A0A7Y5LPC6-F1
#
_entry.id   AF-A0A7Y5LPC6-F1
#
_cell.length_a   1.000
_cell.length_b   1.000
_cell.length_c   1.000
_cell.angle_alpha   90.00
_cell.angle_beta   90.00
_cell.angle_gamma   90.00
#
_symmetry.space_group_name_H-M   'P 1'
#
loop_
_entity.id
_entity.type
_entity.pdbx_description
1 polymer ?
#
loop_
_entity_poly.entity_id
_entity_poly.type
_entity_poly.pdbx_seq_one_letter_code
_entity_poly.pdbx_strand_id
1 'polypeptide(L)'
;MTSNWIFAATAACCVAASLTNSAIAAGPKWIRLTWAGNDASSSIAITWNTDSANAKTHIEYGTSTNLGQSASGTSFLGNGNLGHVHEVELIDLEPDTLYYYRVGEPGDWSDIAEFRTLAKPGCGEIRFIALGDGRSQDTTGPAPQWPGIYAQSLDEDPQFVIDTGDLVKDGDDVAQWVNYLKASSPLLQLVPHMPSIGNHDDDSRDGDYATYNQVFQLPRNDTTETEDYYFFTAGDAIFVALSTSTFTGGTYKFQEQADWLDKVLTENPRHWKFVFFHHPPYTSHAEVFGLEFNHEPNEVEQNGALVPVFDKHHVDIVFTGHNHFYERFAPMYGGGASPMGNPVSSPDKGTVYIITGGAGAFTYDAIEIAGIKIDPMEDIVCAGSNQAPGSQKCSGRHHYVTVTIKGDTLQGEVVATAAQNFDTSPSNIEIIDTFGITKTNPAAADCEPDEDPLTPDADTPDPDVQSADAADDVASPDGHSLDKDTEPGVDTTLPTLDLGEQPGTDATFSPDVAANTPDQTAENPGKQGSDTSGTQFVPPSNDVISTPEDTTATTPDKKSSDDSGCYTGSQQSLPPYWFWFLGFLFWITSGRQGLTRIN
;
A
#
# COMPACT_ATOMS: atom_id res chain seq x y z
N MET A 1 -78.73 26.06 50.40
CA MET A 1 -77.35 25.69 50.77
C MET A 1 -76.96 24.51 49.88
N THR A 2 -76.06 24.73 48.93
CA THR A 2 -75.55 23.70 48.00
C THR A 2 -74.18 24.15 47.53
N SER A 3 -73.15 23.33 47.76
CA SER A 3 -71.81 23.52 47.22
C SER A 3 -71.77 23.28 45.70
N ASN A 4 -70.67 23.65 45.03
CA ASN A 4 -70.05 22.72 44.07
C ASN A 4 -68.58 23.08 43.77
N TRP A 5 -67.76 22.03 43.84
CA TRP A 5 -66.43 21.73 43.32
C TRP A 5 -65.69 22.73 42.43
N ILE A 6 -64.39 22.89 42.73
CA ILE A 6 -63.35 23.29 41.78
C ILE A 6 -62.77 22.00 41.17
N PHE A 7 -62.67 21.94 39.85
CA PHE A 7 -61.83 20.96 39.15
C PHE A 7 -60.63 21.67 38.54
N ALA A 8 -59.42 21.21 38.85
CA ALA A 8 -58.21 21.66 38.17
C ALA A 8 -57.96 20.78 36.95
N ALA A 9 -57.86 21.38 35.76
CA ALA A 9 -57.48 20.70 34.53
C ALA A 9 -56.05 21.10 34.15
N THR A 10 -55.09 20.22 34.42
CA THR A 10 -53.71 20.37 33.95
C THR A 10 -53.64 20.10 32.45
N ALA A 11 -53.52 21.16 31.65
CA ALA A 11 -53.24 21.02 30.22
C ALA A 11 -51.81 20.51 30.03
N ALA A 12 -51.66 19.24 29.64
CA ALA A 12 -50.38 18.70 29.20
C ALA A 12 -50.00 19.35 27.87
N CYS A 13 -49.07 20.29 27.89
CA CYS A 13 -48.54 20.90 26.68
C CYS A 13 -47.55 19.93 26.04
N CYS A 14 -48.02 19.17 25.04
CA CYS A 14 -47.16 18.31 24.23
C CYS A 14 -46.24 19.18 23.37
N VAL A 15 -45.10 19.58 23.93
CA VAL A 15 -43.95 20.03 23.14
C VAL A 15 -43.47 18.82 22.36
N ALA A 16 -43.93 18.69 21.13
CA ALA A 16 -43.31 17.81 20.16
C ALA A 16 -41.90 18.37 19.91
N ALA A 17 -40.92 17.81 20.61
CA ALA A 17 -39.53 18.03 20.29
C ALA A 17 -39.33 17.48 18.87
N SER A 18 -39.29 18.37 17.89
CA SER A 18 -38.83 18.05 16.55
C SER A 18 -37.38 17.59 16.69
N LEU A 19 -37.18 16.28 16.69
CA LEU A 19 -35.89 15.70 16.39
C LEU A 19 -35.51 16.24 15.01
N THR A 20 -34.68 17.28 15.00
CA THR A 20 -33.94 17.68 13.82
C THR A 20 -33.08 16.48 13.49
N ASN A 21 -33.50 15.70 12.50
CA ASN A 21 -32.72 14.61 11.96
C ASN A 21 -31.39 15.24 11.54
N SER A 22 -30.32 14.97 12.28
CA SER A 22 -29.00 15.54 11.98
C SER A 22 -28.72 15.25 10.52
N ALA A 23 -28.48 16.30 9.74
CA ALA A 23 -28.24 16.13 8.31
C ALA A 23 -27.05 15.20 8.15
N ILE A 24 -27.29 14.04 7.54
CA ILE A 24 -26.26 13.09 7.14
C ILE A 24 -25.30 13.88 6.24
N ALA A 25 -24.00 13.83 6.54
CA ALA A 25 -23.02 14.67 5.86
C ALA A 25 -22.96 14.31 4.36
N ALA A 26 -23.44 15.22 3.53
CA ALA A 26 -23.39 15.10 2.08
C ALA A 26 -22.03 15.56 1.52
N GLY A 27 -21.32 16.43 2.25
CA GLY A 27 -19.97 16.87 1.95
C GLY A 27 -18.96 15.70 1.85
N PRO A 28 -18.00 15.76 0.91
CA PRO A 28 -16.89 14.83 0.81
C PRO A 28 -16.07 14.68 2.09
N LYS A 29 -15.58 13.47 2.31
CA LYS A 29 -14.55 13.12 3.28
C LYS A 29 -13.56 12.15 2.63
N TRP A 30 -12.34 12.08 3.19
CA TRP A 30 -11.33 11.09 2.82
C TRP A 30 -10.92 11.10 1.33
N ILE A 31 -10.73 12.29 0.76
CA ILE A 31 -10.22 12.46 -0.61
C ILE A 31 -8.83 11.81 -0.72
N ARG A 32 -8.56 11.10 -1.81
CA ARG A 32 -7.28 10.47 -2.11
C ARG A 32 -7.05 10.32 -3.62
N LEU A 33 -5.78 10.34 -4.00
CA LEU A 33 -5.31 10.24 -5.38
C LEU A 33 -4.69 8.85 -5.64
N THR A 34 -4.96 8.32 -6.83
CA THR A 34 -4.49 7.02 -7.35
C THR A 34 -4.40 7.11 -8.88
N TRP A 35 -4.02 6.02 -9.55
CA TRP A 35 -4.28 5.84 -10.99
C TRP A 35 -5.14 4.59 -11.22
N ALA A 36 -6.18 4.71 -12.05
CA ALA A 36 -7.01 3.59 -12.51
C ALA A 36 -6.63 3.14 -13.94
N GLY A 37 -6.13 4.05 -14.77
CA GLY A 37 -5.46 3.75 -16.03
C GLY A 37 -3.98 3.43 -15.84
N ASN A 38 -3.39 2.76 -16.84
CA ASN A 38 -1.99 2.29 -16.80
C ASN A 38 -0.97 3.38 -17.25
N ASP A 39 -1.40 4.62 -17.47
CA ASP A 39 -0.56 5.75 -17.88
C ASP A 39 -0.75 6.95 -16.94
N ALA A 40 0.28 7.19 -16.12
CA ALA A 40 0.34 8.27 -15.15
C ALA A 40 0.59 9.66 -15.78
N SER A 41 0.92 9.73 -17.08
CA SER A 41 1.14 11.01 -17.78
C SER A 41 -0.14 11.68 -18.30
N SER A 42 -1.23 10.92 -18.46
CA SER A 42 -2.47 11.40 -19.08
C SER A 42 -3.75 11.17 -18.25
N SER A 43 -3.61 10.64 -17.02
CA SER A 43 -4.74 10.31 -16.14
C SER A 43 -4.52 10.65 -14.66
N ILE A 44 -5.62 10.73 -13.91
CA ILE A 44 -5.65 10.63 -12.45
C ILE A 44 -6.96 9.96 -12.00
N ALA A 45 -6.92 9.13 -10.96
CA ALA A 45 -8.11 8.62 -10.29
C ALA A 45 -8.27 9.30 -8.93
N ILE A 46 -9.49 9.80 -8.67
CA ILE A 46 -9.82 10.61 -7.50
C ILE A 46 -10.96 9.93 -6.75
N THR A 47 -10.66 9.37 -5.60
CA THR A 47 -11.63 8.64 -4.76
C THR A 47 -11.98 9.45 -3.52
N TRP A 48 -13.25 9.48 -3.13
CA TRP A 48 -13.70 10.07 -1.86
C TRP A 48 -14.88 9.30 -1.28
N ASN A 49 -15.31 9.69 -0.08
CA ASN A 49 -16.48 9.11 0.56
C ASN A 49 -17.50 10.19 0.95
N THR A 50 -18.76 9.80 1.13
CA THR A 50 -19.81 10.60 1.81
C THR A 50 -20.65 9.68 2.72
N ASP A 51 -21.50 10.25 3.57
CA ASP A 51 -22.46 9.45 4.35
C ASP A 51 -23.82 9.28 3.62
N SER A 52 -24.02 9.94 2.47
CA SER A 52 -25.33 10.12 1.84
C SER A 52 -25.48 9.37 0.52
N ALA A 53 -26.41 8.40 0.48
CA ALA A 53 -26.81 7.66 -0.72
C ALA A 53 -27.41 8.52 -1.86
N ASN A 54 -27.55 9.83 -1.68
CA ASN A 54 -28.04 10.77 -2.68
C ASN A 54 -26.97 11.78 -3.15
N ALA A 55 -25.76 11.74 -2.58
CA ALA A 55 -24.65 12.59 -2.99
C ALA A 55 -24.17 12.22 -4.40
N LYS A 56 -23.85 13.20 -5.23
CA LYS A 56 -23.35 12.96 -6.60
C LYS A 56 -21.87 12.63 -6.61
N THR A 57 -21.50 11.62 -7.40
CA THR A 57 -20.13 11.48 -7.90
C THR A 57 -19.89 12.50 -9.02
N HIS A 58 -19.34 13.66 -8.67
CA HIS A 58 -19.04 14.73 -9.60
C HIS A 58 -17.76 15.48 -9.19
N ILE A 59 -16.99 15.93 -10.18
CA ILE A 59 -15.77 16.72 -10.03
C ILE A 59 -15.83 17.92 -10.97
N GLU A 60 -15.39 19.07 -10.49
CA GLU A 60 -15.02 20.23 -11.31
C GLU A 60 -13.49 20.39 -11.27
N TYR A 61 -12.85 20.61 -12.42
CA TYR A 61 -11.39 20.65 -12.55
C TYR A 61 -10.89 21.59 -13.65
N GLY A 62 -9.58 21.86 -13.67
CA GLY A 62 -8.90 22.56 -14.78
C GLY A 62 -7.57 23.19 -14.39
N THR A 63 -6.86 23.75 -15.37
CA THR A 63 -5.52 24.38 -15.20
C THR A 63 -5.55 25.74 -14.49
N SER A 64 -6.67 26.11 -13.86
CA SER A 64 -6.78 27.24 -12.94
C SER A 64 -7.92 26.99 -11.94
N THR A 65 -7.88 27.69 -10.81
CA THR A 65 -8.90 27.66 -9.73
C THR A 65 -10.31 28.12 -10.15
N ASN A 66 -10.51 28.48 -11.42
CA ASN A 66 -11.85 28.72 -12.00
C ASN A 66 -12.57 27.43 -12.44
N LEU A 67 -11.87 26.28 -12.46
CA LEU A 67 -12.41 24.93 -12.69
C LEU A 67 -13.34 24.82 -13.92
N GLY A 68 -12.78 25.10 -15.10
CA GLY A 68 -13.54 25.19 -16.36
C GLY A 68 -14.02 23.87 -16.98
N GLN A 69 -13.67 22.72 -16.40
CA GLN A 69 -14.07 21.38 -16.85
C GLN A 69 -14.81 20.62 -15.75
N SER A 70 -15.56 19.57 -16.10
CA SER A 70 -16.21 18.70 -15.12
C SER A 70 -16.34 17.27 -15.59
N ALA A 71 -16.37 16.34 -14.64
CA ALA A 71 -16.48 14.89 -14.86
C ALA A 71 -17.43 14.25 -13.85
N SER A 72 -17.92 13.05 -14.14
CA SER A 72 -18.79 12.27 -13.26
C SER A 72 -18.45 10.79 -13.40
N GLY A 73 -18.66 10.03 -12.32
CA GLY A 73 -18.27 8.61 -12.27
C GLY A 73 -19.20 7.76 -11.42
N THR A 74 -18.64 6.73 -10.78
CA THR A 74 -19.37 5.69 -10.04
C THR A 74 -19.54 5.99 -8.56
N SER A 75 -20.49 5.32 -7.92
CA SER A 75 -20.57 5.23 -6.46
C SER A 75 -21.24 3.95 -6.02
N PHE A 76 -20.74 3.35 -4.96
CA PHE A 76 -21.35 2.21 -4.29
C PHE A 76 -21.43 2.45 -2.77
N LEU A 77 -22.23 1.64 -2.08
CA LEU A 77 -22.21 1.61 -0.62
C LEU A 77 -21.06 0.70 -0.20
N GLY A 78 -19.98 1.28 0.32
CA GLY A 78 -18.81 0.55 0.81
C GLY A 78 -19.11 -0.18 2.12
N ASN A 79 -18.21 -1.10 2.48
CA ASN A 79 -18.30 -1.93 3.67
C ASN A 79 -18.46 -1.09 4.95
N GLY A 80 -19.26 -1.62 5.89
CA GLY A 80 -19.43 -1.11 7.25
C GLY A 80 -19.66 0.40 7.38
N ASN A 81 -18.63 1.12 7.85
CA ASN A 81 -18.67 2.56 8.13
C ASN A 81 -17.91 3.42 7.10
N LEU A 82 -17.50 2.85 5.95
CA LEU A 82 -16.95 3.63 4.84
C LEU A 82 -17.98 4.64 4.29
N GLY A 83 -19.27 4.27 4.33
CA GLY A 83 -20.35 5.06 3.74
C GLY A 83 -20.42 4.84 2.23
N HIS A 84 -20.85 5.84 1.48
CA HIS A 84 -20.76 5.78 0.02
C HIS A 84 -19.34 6.10 -0.43
N VAL A 85 -18.76 5.19 -1.23
CA VAL A 85 -17.51 5.41 -1.96
C VAL A 85 -17.87 6.05 -3.30
N HIS A 86 -17.08 7.03 -3.73
CA HIS A 86 -17.25 7.78 -4.97
C HIS A 86 -15.94 7.78 -5.75
N GLU A 87 -16.02 7.52 -7.05
CA GLU A 87 -14.88 7.25 -7.92
C GLU A 87 -15.00 8.04 -9.21
N VAL A 88 -13.95 8.77 -9.57
CA VAL A 88 -13.84 9.44 -10.88
C VAL A 88 -12.41 9.28 -11.37
N GLU A 89 -12.27 8.67 -12.54
CA GLU A 89 -11.07 8.82 -13.35
C GLU A 89 -11.20 10.06 -14.23
N LEU A 90 -10.18 10.91 -14.23
CA LEU A 90 -9.98 11.94 -15.24
C LEU A 90 -8.94 11.41 -16.24
N ILE A 91 -9.29 11.43 -17.51
CA ILE A 91 -8.49 10.93 -18.65
C ILE A 91 -8.32 12.03 -19.70
N ASP A 92 -7.51 11.77 -20.72
CA ASP A 92 -7.16 12.73 -21.78
C ASP A 92 -6.59 14.06 -21.22
N LEU A 93 -5.85 13.97 -20.10
CA LEU A 93 -5.17 15.10 -19.49
C LEU A 93 -3.85 15.41 -20.20
N GLU A 94 -3.46 16.68 -20.20
CA GLU A 94 -2.15 17.10 -20.71
C GLU A 94 -1.04 16.67 -19.74
N PRO A 95 0.07 16.08 -20.22
CA PRO A 95 1.24 15.76 -19.41
C PRO A 95 1.93 16.97 -18.78
N ASP A 96 2.69 16.75 -17.69
CA ASP A 96 3.41 17.76 -16.89
C ASP A 96 2.60 19.04 -16.60
N THR A 97 1.31 18.89 -16.32
CA THR A 97 0.36 19.99 -16.17
C THR A 97 -0.23 20.02 -14.77
N LEU A 98 -0.23 21.20 -14.16
CA LEU A 98 -0.89 21.45 -12.87
C LEU A 98 -2.40 21.61 -13.09
N TYR A 99 -3.18 20.76 -12.43
CA TYR A 99 -4.63 20.80 -12.41
C TYR A 99 -5.14 21.09 -10.99
N TYR A 100 -6.09 22.02 -10.90
CA TYR A 100 -6.89 22.27 -9.72
C TYR A 100 -8.19 21.46 -9.84
N TYR A 101 -8.72 20.96 -8.72
CA TYR A 101 -9.96 20.19 -8.69
C TYR A 101 -10.75 20.41 -7.39
N ARG A 102 -12.04 20.07 -7.42
CA ARG A 102 -12.87 19.84 -6.24
C ARG A 102 -13.89 18.74 -6.51
N VAL A 103 -14.28 18.01 -5.47
CA VAL A 103 -15.20 16.87 -5.54
C VAL A 103 -16.47 17.15 -4.75
N GLY A 104 -17.58 16.46 -5.04
CA GLY A 104 -18.86 16.63 -4.35
C GLY A 104 -19.93 17.26 -5.25
N GLU A 105 -20.75 18.19 -4.72
CA GLU A 105 -21.83 18.79 -5.50
C GLU A 105 -22.23 20.22 -5.08
N PRO A 106 -23.05 20.95 -5.88
CA PRO A 106 -23.44 22.34 -5.60
C PRO A 106 -24.18 22.57 -4.27
N GLY A 107 -23.40 22.89 -3.24
CA GLY A 107 -23.83 23.12 -1.85
C GLY A 107 -22.94 22.40 -0.84
N ASP A 108 -22.36 21.28 -1.26
CA ASP A 108 -21.57 20.32 -0.49
C ASP A 108 -20.31 19.95 -1.31
N TRP A 109 -19.55 20.97 -1.74
CA TRP A 109 -18.26 20.83 -2.41
C TRP A 109 -17.12 20.67 -1.38
N SER A 110 -16.06 19.96 -1.76
CA SER A 110 -14.77 20.09 -1.07
C SER A 110 -14.16 21.50 -1.26
N ASP A 111 -13.15 21.81 -0.46
CA ASP A 111 -12.18 22.85 -0.83
C ASP A 111 -11.49 22.48 -2.17
N ILE A 112 -10.84 23.48 -2.79
CA ILE A 112 -10.05 23.25 -4.02
C ILE A 112 -8.70 22.67 -3.61
N ALA A 113 -8.37 21.52 -4.18
CA ALA A 113 -7.06 20.88 -4.12
C ALA A 113 -6.39 20.91 -5.52
N GLU A 114 -5.15 20.43 -5.61
CA GLU A 114 -4.39 20.40 -6.86
C GLU A 114 -3.60 19.09 -7.01
N PHE A 115 -3.25 18.74 -8.24
CA PHE A 115 -2.36 17.63 -8.60
C PHE A 115 -1.60 17.97 -9.89
N ARG A 116 -0.50 17.28 -10.16
CA ARG A 116 0.28 17.39 -11.41
C ARG A 116 0.31 16.04 -12.14
N THR A 117 -0.01 16.04 -13.43
CA THR A 117 0.21 14.88 -14.31
C THR A 117 1.70 14.65 -14.55
N LEU A 118 2.13 13.39 -14.75
CA LEU A 118 3.54 13.13 -15.04
C LEU A 118 3.94 13.60 -16.44
N ALA A 119 5.24 13.76 -16.67
CA ALA A 119 5.79 14.01 -18.00
C ALA A 119 5.61 12.80 -18.94
N LYS A 120 5.62 13.07 -20.25
CA LYS A 120 5.59 12.05 -21.31
C LYS A 120 6.77 11.07 -21.17
N PRO A 121 6.63 9.79 -21.55
CA PRO A 121 7.75 8.85 -21.65
C PRO A 121 8.95 9.40 -22.42
N GLY A 122 10.15 9.02 -21.97
CA GLY A 122 11.43 9.61 -22.38
C GLY A 122 11.80 10.94 -21.70
N CYS A 123 10.83 11.69 -21.14
CA CYS A 123 11.03 13.08 -20.72
C CYS A 123 10.89 13.27 -19.20
N GLY A 124 11.60 14.26 -18.66
CA GLY A 124 11.50 14.68 -17.26
C GLY A 124 12.33 13.87 -16.25
N GLU A 125 12.17 14.24 -14.99
CA GLU A 125 12.61 13.48 -13.81
C GLU A 125 11.42 12.66 -13.29
N ILE A 126 11.68 11.42 -12.88
CA ILE A 126 10.70 10.64 -12.12
C ILE A 126 11.19 10.58 -10.67
N ARG A 127 10.38 11.06 -9.71
CA ARG A 127 10.66 10.91 -8.28
C ARG A 127 9.48 10.25 -7.57
N PHE A 128 9.77 9.21 -6.79
CA PHE A 128 8.78 8.52 -5.98
C PHE A 128 9.33 8.10 -4.62
N ILE A 129 8.43 7.88 -3.67
CA ILE A 129 8.73 7.21 -2.40
C ILE A 129 8.33 5.74 -2.49
N ALA A 130 9.14 4.85 -1.94
CA ALA A 130 8.73 3.51 -1.55
C ALA A 130 8.74 3.41 -0.01
N LEU A 131 7.65 2.88 0.55
CA LEU A 131 7.46 2.66 1.99
C LEU A 131 6.46 1.50 2.22
N GLY A 132 6.17 1.16 3.48
CA GLY A 132 5.10 0.22 3.82
C GLY A 132 5.04 -0.14 5.29
N ASP A 133 4.06 -0.97 5.64
CA ASP A 133 3.74 -1.39 7.01
C ASP A 133 3.38 -0.19 7.91
N GLY A 134 2.44 0.64 7.47
CA GLY A 134 1.94 1.80 8.24
C GLY A 134 1.08 1.45 9.46
N ARG A 135 0.58 0.21 9.54
CA ARG A 135 -0.37 -0.25 10.56
C ARG A 135 0.19 -0.37 11.98
N SER A 136 -0.67 -0.06 12.95
CA SER A 136 -0.41 -0.25 14.38
C SER A 136 -0.54 -1.71 14.83
N GLN A 137 0.09 -2.07 15.95
CA GLN A 137 -0.18 -3.33 16.64
C GLN A 137 -1.22 -3.21 17.76
N ASP A 138 -1.38 -2.05 18.39
CA ASP A 138 -2.16 -1.91 19.64
C ASP A 138 -3.36 -0.96 19.55
N THR A 139 -3.57 -0.29 18.40
CA THR A 139 -4.66 0.68 18.19
C THR A 139 -5.52 0.31 16.99
N THR A 140 -6.78 0.77 16.99
CA THR A 140 -7.74 0.59 15.88
C THR A 140 -7.53 1.58 14.74
N GLY A 141 -6.30 2.01 14.50
CA GLY A 141 -5.91 2.94 13.43
C GLY A 141 -4.47 2.68 13.01
N PRO A 142 -3.89 3.49 12.11
CA PRO A 142 -2.49 3.36 11.75
C PRO A 142 -1.60 3.65 12.96
N ALA A 143 -0.32 3.31 12.86
CA ALA A 143 0.64 3.62 13.91
C ALA A 143 0.72 5.14 14.15
N PRO A 144 0.89 5.62 15.39
CA PRO A 144 1.10 7.05 15.68
C PRO A 144 2.20 7.73 14.84
N GLN A 145 3.18 6.95 14.40
CA GLN A 145 4.31 7.37 13.57
C GLN A 145 3.94 7.63 12.10
N TRP A 146 2.96 6.88 11.56
CA TRP A 146 2.65 6.84 10.13
C TRP A 146 2.37 8.22 9.52
N PRO A 147 1.49 9.08 10.08
CA PRO A 147 1.22 10.40 9.49
C PRO A 147 2.45 11.31 9.48
N GLY A 148 3.35 11.16 10.46
CA GLY A 148 4.60 11.93 10.54
C GLY A 148 5.65 11.44 9.55
N ILE A 149 5.74 10.12 9.32
CA ILE A 149 6.66 9.52 8.34
C ILE A 149 6.18 9.82 6.92
N TYR A 150 4.89 9.63 6.64
CA TYR A 150 4.30 9.94 5.33
C TYR A 150 4.46 11.44 5.00
N ALA A 151 4.17 12.34 5.95
CA ALA A 151 4.37 13.78 5.75
C ALA A 151 5.83 14.15 5.43
N GLN A 152 6.80 13.66 6.20
CA GLN A 152 8.23 13.88 5.91
C GLN A 152 8.63 13.35 4.52
N SER A 153 8.07 12.20 4.09
CA SER A 153 8.33 11.66 2.76
C SER A 153 7.76 12.52 1.62
N LEU A 154 6.75 13.39 1.89
CA LEU A 154 6.26 14.37 0.92
C LEU A 154 7.11 15.65 0.86
N ASP A 155 7.86 15.99 1.92
CA ASP A 155 8.81 17.12 1.90
C ASP A 155 10.00 16.87 0.92
N GLU A 156 10.16 15.62 0.44
CA GLU A 156 11.12 15.21 -0.60
C GLU A 156 10.69 15.59 -2.03
N ASP A 157 9.53 16.25 -2.21
CA ASP A 157 8.91 16.58 -3.51
C ASP A 157 8.68 15.36 -4.44
N PRO A 158 8.11 14.24 -3.96
CA PRO A 158 7.82 13.08 -4.80
C PRO A 158 6.58 13.34 -5.69
N GLN A 159 6.56 12.74 -6.87
CA GLN A 159 5.40 12.80 -7.76
C GLN A 159 4.33 11.74 -7.42
N PHE A 160 4.71 10.68 -6.71
CA PHE A 160 3.83 9.63 -6.18
C PHE A 160 4.52 8.78 -5.10
N VAL A 161 3.74 7.95 -4.41
CA VAL A 161 4.19 6.98 -3.41
C VAL A 161 3.75 5.58 -3.84
N ILE A 162 4.66 4.60 -3.80
CA ILE A 162 4.33 3.18 -3.83
C ILE A 162 4.41 2.60 -2.42
N ASP A 163 3.49 1.70 -2.09
CA ASP A 163 3.32 1.17 -0.74
C ASP A 163 3.27 -0.36 -0.73
N THR A 164 4.10 -1.00 0.09
CA THR A 164 4.24 -2.46 0.16
C THR A 164 3.19 -3.14 1.06
N GLY A 165 2.12 -2.43 1.44
CA GLY A 165 0.96 -2.97 2.15
C GLY A 165 1.09 -2.92 3.66
N ASP A 166 0.15 -3.58 4.34
CA ASP A 166 -0.08 -3.50 5.79
C ASP A 166 -0.47 -2.08 6.22
N LEU A 167 -1.56 -1.62 5.61
CA LEU A 167 -2.21 -0.32 5.85
C LEU A 167 -3.09 -0.36 7.10
N VAL A 168 -3.72 -1.51 7.37
CA VAL A 168 -4.48 -1.81 8.60
C VAL A 168 -3.92 -3.04 9.32
N LYS A 169 -4.42 -3.36 10.52
CA LYS A 169 -4.00 -4.54 11.29
C LYS A 169 -4.97 -5.72 11.14
N ASP A 170 -6.20 -5.47 10.72
CA ASP A 170 -7.25 -6.46 10.53
C ASP A 170 -8.17 -5.95 9.42
N GLY A 171 -8.06 -6.55 8.23
CA GLY A 171 -8.85 -6.17 7.06
C GLY A 171 -10.35 -6.34 7.25
N ASP A 172 -10.77 -7.25 8.14
CA ASP A 172 -12.19 -7.43 8.49
C ASP A 172 -12.73 -6.28 9.35
N ASP A 173 -11.88 -5.64 10.15
CA ASP A 173 -12.25 -4.49 10.96
C ASP A 173 -12.25 -3.19 10.14
N VAL A 174 -13.37 -2.97 9.44
CA VAL A 174 -13.70 -1.73 8.72
C VAL A 174 -13.50 -0.45 9.56
N ALA A 175 -13.52 -0.50 10.90
CA ALA A 175 -13.19 0.67 11.71
C ALA A 175 -11.74 1.12 11.56
N GLN A 176 -10.81 0.19 11.27
CA GLN A 176 -9.39 0.48 11.04
C GLN A 176 -9.19 1.16 9.69
N TRP A 177 -9.80 0.65 8.62
CA TRP A 177 -9.83 1.32 7.31
C TRP A 177 -10.36 2.75 7.40
N VAL A 178 -11.45 2.94 8.15
CA VAL A 178 -12.04 4.26 8.44
C VAL A 178 -11.12 5.17 9.27
N ASN A 179 -10.24 4.61 10.11
CA ASN A 179 -9.30 5.40 10.92
C ASN A 179 -7.98 5.67 10.18
N TYR A 180 -7.52 4.75 9.33
CA TYR A 180 -6.48 4.97 8.32
C TYR A 180 -6.88 6.14 7.42
N LEU A 181 -8.06 6.09 6.80
CA LEU A 181 -8.54 7.16 5.91
C LEU A 181 -8.63 8.53 6.62
N LYS A 182 -9.04 8.59 7.90
CA LYS A 182 -9.03 9.87 8.67
C LYS A 182 -7.63 10.43 8.90
N ALA A 183 -6.64 9.58 9.14
CA ALA A 183 -5.27 9.98 9.45
C ALA A 183 -4.48 10.31 8.18
N SER A 184 -4.69 9.54 7.11
CA SER A 184 -3.92 9.62 5.87
C SER A 184 -4.51 10.61 4.86
N SER A 185 -5.84 10.78 4.76
CA SER A 185 -6.42 11.57 3.66
C SER A 185 -5.97 13.04 3.54
N PRO A 186 -5.58 13.77 4.60
CA PRO A 186 -4.99 15.10 4.44
C PRO A 186 -3.72 15.11 3.56
N LEU A 187 -3.04 13.97 3.46
CA LEU A 187 -1.80 13.73 2.71
C LEU A 187 -2.05 12.94 1.41
N LEU A 188 -2.94 11.93 1.43
CA LEU A 188 -3.28 11.12 0.23
C LEU A 188 -3.95 11.93 -0.89
N GLN A 189 -4.47 13.13 -0.60
CA GLN A 189 -5.05 14.03 -1.59
C GLN A 189 -4.01 14.89 -2.35
N LEU A 190 -2.72 14.82 -1.97
CA LEU A 190 -1.63 15.67 -2.48
C LEU A 190 -0.86 15.00 -3.64
N VAL A 191 -0.57 13.71 -3.52
CA VAL A 191 0.10 12.89 -4.54
C VAL A 191 -0.53 11.50 -4.62
N PRO A 192 -0.46 10.80 -5.76
CA PRO A 192 -0.97 9.44 -5.90
C PRO A 192 -0.31 8.45 -4.93
N HIS A 193 -1.13 7.64 -4.26
CA HIS A 193 -0.69 6.55 -3.37
C HIS A 193 -1.08 5.21 -4.00
N MET A 194 -0.08 4.39 -4.33
CA MET A 194 -0.25 3.15 -5.08
C MET A 194 0.17 1.95 -4.21
N PRO A 195 -0.75 1.37 -3.41
CA PRO A 195 -0.45 0.24 -2.54
C PRO A 195 -0.51 -1.12 -3.25
N SER A 196 0.25 -2.08 -2.74
CA SER A 196 -0.01 -3.52 -2.86
C SER A 196 -0.68 -4.03 -1.58
N ILE A 197 -1.43 -5.13 -1.65
CA ILE A 197 -2.01 -5.76 -0.46
C ILE A 197 -0.94 -6.38 0.47
N GLY A 198 -1.01 -6.07 1.78
CA GLY A 198 -0.30 -6.75 2.86
C GLY A 198 -1.08 -7.90 3.50
N ASN A 199 -0.47 -8.66 4.41
CA ASN A 199 -1.13 -9.83 5.01
C ASN A 199 -2.16 -9.45 6.11
N HIS A 200 -2.13 -8.22 6.59
CA HIS A 200 -3.13 -7.69 7.52
C HIS A 200 -4.28 -6.94 6.82
N ASP A 201 -4.16 -6.67 5.52
CA ASP A 201 -5.19 -6.01 4.71
C ASP A 201 -6.20 -7.00 4.08
N ASP A 202 -5.86 -8.31 4.03
CA ASP A 202 -6.75 -9.41 3.64
C ASP A 202 -7.96 -9.51 4.60
N ASP A 203 -9.12 -9.92 4.09
CA ASP A 203 -10.36 -10.01 4.86
C ASP A 203 -11.26 -11.19 4.44
N SER A 204 -12.38 -11.39 5.14
CA SER A 204 -13.27 -12.54 4.89
C SER A 204 -14.10 -12.48 3.59
N ARG A 205 -13.87 -11.48 2.73
CA ARG A 205 -14.54 -11.23 1.44
C ARG A 205 -13.54 -11.27 0.28
N ASP A 206 -14.06 -11.26 -0.95
CA ASP A 206 -13.31 -11.53 -2.18
C ASP A 206 -13.73 -10.53 -3.28
N GLY A 207 -12.80 -10.23 -4.20
CA GLY A 207 -12.95 -9.25 -5.28
C GLY A 207 -13.48 -7.88 -4.82
N ASP A 208 -14.47 -7.35 -5.54
CA ASP A 208 -15.12 -6.05 -5.25
C ASP A 208 -15.74 -5.94 -3.84
N TYR A 209 -15.87 -7.06 -3.12
CA TYR A 209 -16.40 -7.08 -1.75
C TYR A 209 -15.30 -7.02 -0.69
N ALA A 210 -14.04 -7.34 -1.02
CA ALA A 210 -12.90 -7.16 -0.12
C ALA A 210 -12.70 -5.66 0.18
N THR A 211 -12.38 -5.32 1.43
CA THR A 211 -12.36 -3.91 1.84
C THR A 211 -11.20 -3.13 1.22
N TYR A 212 -10.06 -3.78 0.98
CA TYR A 212 -8.93 -3.23 0.23
C TYR A 212 -9.37 -2.69 -1.15
N ASN A 213 -10.08 -3.51 -1.95
CA ASN A 213 -10.63 -3.16 -3.26
C ASN A 213 -11.78 -2.13 -3.22
N GLN A 214 -12.23 -1.71 -2.04
CA GLN A 214 -13.20 -0.62 -1.85
C GLN A 214 -12.57 0.67 -1.31
N VAL A 215 -11.28 0.65 -0.98
CA VAL A 215 -10.56 1.81 -0.43
C VAL A 215 -9.80 2.55 -1.53
N PHE A 216 -9.25 1.90 -2.56
CA PHE A 216 -8.49 2.58 -3.62
C PHE A 216 -9.01 2.23 -5.02
N GLN A 217 -9.12 3.23 -5.90
CA GLN A 217 -9.48 3.03 -7.30
C GLN A 217 -8.20 2.78 -8.13
N LEU A 218 -7.76 1.51 -8.16
CA LEU A 218 -6.49 1.08 -8.77
C LEU A 218 -6.72 0.46 -10.17
N PRO A 219 -5.65 0.17 -10.94
CA PRO A 219 -5.81 -0.38 -12.29
C PRO A 219 -6.28 -1.83 -12.26
N ARG A 220 -7.46 -2.08 -12.83
CA ARG A 220 -8.13 -3.38 -12.74
C ARG A 220 -7.46 -4.46 -13.59
N ASN A 221 -7.22 -5.61 -12.99
CA ASN A 221 -6.50 -6.74 -13.55
C ASN A 221 -7.35 -7.54 -14.58
N ASP A 222 -6.72 -8.01 -15.66
CA ASP A 222 -7.39 -8.77 -16.73
C ASP A 222 -7.46 -10.29 -16.49
N THR A 223 -6.91 -10.78 -15.37
CA THR A 223 -6.84 -12.20 -14.98
C THR A 223 -7.70 -12.51 -13.76
N THR A 224 -7.71 -11.65 -12.73
CA THR A 224 -8.62 -11.78 -11.58
C THR A 224 -9.95 -11.04 -11.76
N GLU A 225 -10.02 -10.06 -12.67
CA GLU A 225 -11.11 -9.07 -12.75
C GLU A 225 -11.24 -8.22 -11.47
N THR A 226 -10.13 -7.89 -10.80
CA THR A 226 -10.04 -7.15 -9.50
C THR A 226 -8.81 -6.23 -9.45
N GLU A 227 -8.64 -5.46 -8.37
CA GLU A 227 -7.53 -4.53 -8.12
C GLU A 227 -6.36 -5.15 -7.30
N ASP A 228 -6.42 -6.45 -7.02
CA ASP A 228 -5.49 -7.21 -6.15
C ASP A 228 -4.00 -7.10 -6.53
N TYR A 229 -3.72 -7.06 -7.83
CA TYR A 229 -2.39 -6.88 -8.41
C TYR A 229 -2.49 -6.23 -9.79
N TYR A 230 -1.59 -5.31 -10.11
CA TYR A 230 -1.80 -4.37 -11.22
C TYR A 230 -0.49 -3.76 -11.71
N PHE A 231 -0.52 -3.00 -12.81
CA PHE A 231 0.63 -2.23 -13.26
C PHE A 231 0.25 -0.82 -13.72
N PHE A 232 1.19 0.10 -13.61
CA PHE A 232 1.11 1.43 -14.21
C PHE A 232 2.46 1.83 -14.81
N THR A 233 2.44 2.78 -15.75
CA THR A 233 3.65 3.32 -16.36
C THR A 233 3.78 4.81 -16.06
N ALA A 234 4.99 5.22 -15.70
CA ALA A 234 5.34 6.57 -15.29
C ALA A 234 6.62 6.95 -16.04
N GLY A 235 6.52 7.88 -16.99
CA GLY A 235 7.60 8.17 -17.93
C GLY A 235 8.15 6.90 -18.62
N ASP A 236 9.46 6.68 -18.48
CA ASP A 236 10.18 5.51 -19.02
C ASP A 236 10.25 4.29 -18.08
N ALA A 237 9.45 4.28 -17.01
CA ALA A 237 9.33 3.19 -16.06
C ALA A 237 8.00 2.44 -16.15
N ILE A 238 8.03 1.14 -15.85
CA ILE A 238 6.85 0.36 -15.42
C ILE A 238 6.97 0.00 -13.95
N PHE A 239 5.86 0.11 -13.24
CA PHE A 239 5.68 -0.31 -11.86
C PHE A 239 4.61 -1.40 -11.82
N VAL A 240 4.88 -2.51 -11.13
CA VAL A 240 3.94 -3.63 -11.00
C VAL A 240 3.71 -3.94 -9.52
N ALA A 241 2.49 -3.77 -9.05
CA ALA A 241 2.04 -4.28 -7.76
C ALA A 241 1.73 -5.78 -7.90
N LEU A 242 2.19 -6.60 -6.97
CA LEU A 242 1.83 -8.03 -6.88
C LEU A 242 1.14 -8.32 -5.53
N SER A 243 0.23 -9.28 -5.53
CA SER A 243 -0.34 -9.82 -4.29
C SER A 243 0.51 -10.99 -3.79
N THR A 244 0.76 -10.98 -2.48
CA THR A 244 1.31 -12.14 -1.74
C THR A 244 0.40 -12.53 -0.56
N SER A 245 -0.83 -12.03 -0.57
CA SER A 245 -1.89 -12.35 0.39
C SER A 245 -2.98 -13.19 -0.28
N THR A 246 -3.91 -13.73 0.50
CA THR A 246 -5.13 -14.32 -0.07
C THR A 246 -6.22 -13.25 -0.23
N PHE A 247 -7.37 -13.68 -0.75
CA PHE A 247 -8.65 -12.98 -0.70
C PHE A 247 -9.72 -14.07 -0.51
N THR A 248 -9.69 -14.70 0.67
CA THR A 248 -10.28 -16.02 0.95
C THR A 248 -9.66 -17.21 0.18
N GLY A 249 -10.12 -18.44 0.47
CA GLY A 249 -9.75 -19.67 -0.26
C GLY A 249 -8.40 -20.30 0.10
N GLY A 250 -7.47 -19.57 0.73
CA GLY A 250 -6.23 -20.13 1.31
C GLY A 250 -5.24 -20.71 0.30
N THR A 251 -5.33 -20.33 -0.98
CA THR A 251 -4.55 -20.94 -2.08
C THR A 251 -3.93 -19.85 -2.94
N TYR A 252 -2.64 -19.56 -2.72
CA TYR A 252 -1.89 -18.64 -3.58
C TYR A 252 -1.76 -19.19 -5.01
N LYS A 253 -2.08 -18.37 -6.01
CA LYS A 253 -1.93 -18.72 -7.43
C LYS A 253 -0.65 -18.15 -8.06
N PHE A 254 0.50 -18.31 -7.41
CA PHE A 254 1.73 -17.62 -7.84
C PHE A 254 2.13 -17.87 -9.31
N GLN A 255 1.83 -19.04 -9.89
CA GLN A 255 2.08 -19.28 -11.32
C GLN A 255 1.13 -18.49 -12.25
N GLU A 256 -0.14 -18.31 -11.89
CA GLU A 256 -1.11 -17.55 -12.70
C GLU A 256 -0.71 -16.05 -12.73
N GLN A 257 -0.31 -15.52 -11.56
CA GLN A 257 0.25 -14.18 -11.42
C GLN A 257 1.64 -14.04 -12.10
N ALA A 258 2.47 -15.08 -12.12
CA ALA A 258 3.75 -15.07 -12.83
C ALA A 258 3.58 -15.08 -14.36
N ASP A 259 2.64 -15.86 -14.89
CA ASP A 259 2.31 -15.89 -16.32
C ASP A 259 1.73 -14.52 -16.77
N TRP A 260 0.91 -13.89 -15.92
CA TRP A 260 0.44 -12.51 -16.11
C TRP A 260 1.57 -11.48 -16.10
N LEU A 261 2.46 -11.52 -15.11
CA LEU A 261 3.63 -10.63 -15.03
C LEU A 261 4.54 -10.79 -16.25
N ASP A 262 4.73 -12.02 -16.72
CA ASP A 262 5.54 -12.32 -17.90
C ASP A 262 4.96 -11.68 -19.17
N LYS A 263 3.63 -11.71 -19.32
CA LYS A 263 2.90 -10.99 -20.37
C LYS A 263 3.10 -9.47 -20.22
N VAL A 264 2.80 -8.91 -19.05
CA VAL A 264 2.86 -7.45 -18.79
C VAL A 264 4.24 -6.87 -19.13
N LEU A 265 5.32 -7.51 -18.66
CA LEU A 265 6.70 -7.04 -18.93
C LEU A 265 7.17 -7.32 -20.38
N THR A 266 6.60 -8.33 -21.06
CA THR A 266 6.82 -8.55 -22.50
C THR A 266 6.13 -7.48 -23.35
N GLU A 267 4.90 -7.11 -23.01
CA GLU A 267 4.09 -6.14 -23.75
C GLU A 267 4.51 -4.69 -23.45
N ASN A 268 5.11 -4.43 -22.27
CA ASN A 268 5.59 -3.12 -21.84
C ASN A 268 7.11 -3.11 -21.56
N PRO A 269 7.97 -3.18 -22.60
CA PRO A 269 9.44 -3.23 -22.46
C PRO A 269 10.06 -1.86 -22.10
N ARG A 270 9.58 -1.24 -21.01
CA ARG A 270 10.06 0.05 -20.48
C ARG A 270 11.54 -0.03 -20.07
N HIS A 271 12.22 1.12 -20.08
CA HIS A 271 13.64 1.20 -19.77
C HIS A 271 13.91 0.83 -18.30
N TRP A 272 13.08 1.34 -17.37
CA TRP A 272 13.08 0.96 -15.96
C TRP A 272 11.91 0.03 -15.62
N LYS A 273 12.15 -0.93 -14.70
CA LYS A 273 11.17 -1.93 -14.27
C LYS A 273 11.24 -2.09 -12.75
N PHE A 274 10.15 -1.74 -12.08
CA PHE A 274 9.98 -1.90 -10.64
C PHE A 274 8.83 -2.85 -10.35
N VAL A 275 8.99 -3.64 -9.30
CA VAL A 275 7.95 -4.54 -8.78
C VAL A 275 7.84 -4.30 -7.28
N PHE A 276 6.62 -4.28 -6.74
CA PHE A 276 6.39 -4.10 -5.31
C PHE A 276 5.24 -4.97 -4.79
N PHE A 277 5.41 -5.53 -3.59
CA PHE A 277 4.46 -6.44 -2.94
C PHE A 277 4.85 -6.63 -1.47
N HIS A 278 4.06 -7.36 -0.69
CA HIS A 278 4.31 -7.48 0.74
C HIS A 278 5.47 -8.42 1.13
N HIS A 279 5.32 -9.75 0.96
CA HIS A 279 6.23 -10.72 1.58
C HIS A 279 7.60 -10.84 0.85
N PRO A 280 8.75 -10.59 1.52
CA PRO A 280 10.06 -10.52 0.87
C PRO A 280 10.55 -11.87 0.30
N PRO A 281 11.00 -11.92 -0.98
CA PRO A 281 11.69 -13.07 -1.54
C PRO A 281 12.96 -13.43 -0.79
N TYR A 282 13.71 -12.42 -0.33
CA TYR A 282 14.96 -12.55 0.41
C TYR A 282 14.94 -11.58 1.60
N THR A 283 15.27 -12.08 2.79
CA THR A 283 15.30 -11.31 4.05
C THR A 283 16.27 -11.98 5.02
N SER A 284 16.99 -11.20 5.81
CA SER A 284 17.72 -11.67 6.99
C SER A 284 16.73 -12.09 8.09
N HIS A 285 17.02 -13.16 8.82
CA HIS A 285 16.09 -13.73 9.79
C HIS A 285 16.77 -14.15 11.10
N ALA A 286 16.15 -13.83 12.24
CA ALA A 286 16.62 -14.21 13.57
C ALA A 286 15.55 -14.86 14.45
N GLU A 287 15.85 -16.08 14.90
CA GLU A 287 15.23 -16.76 16.03
C GLU A 287 16.16 -16.65 17.26
N VAL A 288 15.63 -16.26 18.43
CA VAL A 288 16.38 -16.31 19.71
C VAL A 288 15.52 -16.94 20.80
N PHE A 289 16.06 -17.97 21.46
CA PHE A 289 15.42 -18.72 22.56
C PHE A 289 14.08 -19.41 22.21
N GLY A 290 13.77 -19.71 20.95
CA GLY A 290 12.46 -20.23 20.54
C GLY A 290 11.43 -19.14 20.23
N LEU A 291 11.88 -17.90 20.00
CA LEU A 291 11.06 -16.78 19.53
C LEU A 291 11.61 -16.31 18.20
N GLU A 292 10.76 -16.32 17.18
CA GLU A 292 10.98 -15.60 15.91
C GLU A 292 10.79 -14.10 16.19
N PHE A 293 11.73 -13.27 15.74
CA PHE A 293 11.64 -11.81 15.90
C PHE A 293 11.22 -11.08 14.62
N ASN A 294 11.36 -11.77 13.49
CA ASN A 294 11.02 -11.33 12.15
C ASN A 294 10.77 -12.57 11.27
N HIS A 295 10.17 -12.43 10.10
CA HIS A 295 9.70 -13.55 9.28
C HIS A 295 10.78 -14.09 8.32
N GLU A 296 10.81 -15.41 8.09
CA GLU A 296 11.67 -16.08 7.10
C GLU A 296 11.37 -15.63 5.66
N PRO A 297 12.32 -15.75 4.72
CA PRO A 297 12.09 -15.47 3.30
C PRO A 297 11.19 -16.52 2.64
N ASN A 298 10.58 -16.14 1.50
CA ASN A 298 9.81 -17.01 0.60
C ASN A 298 8.56 -17.61 1.28
N GLU A 299 7.43 -16.91 1.10
CA GLU A 299 6.11 -17.52 1.24
C GLU A 299 5.92 -18.70 0.26
N VAL A 300 4.94 -19.57 0.56
CA VAL A 300 4.85 -20.92 -0.03
C VAL A 300 4.83 -20.89 -1.57
N GLU A 301 5.88 -21.44 -2.18
CA GLU A 301 6.15 -21.50 -3.64
C GLU A 301 6.40 -20.14 -4.36
N GLN A 302 6.35 -19.00 -3.65
CA GLN A 302 6.50 -17.64 -4.19
C GLN A 302 7.74 -17.46 -5.10
N ASN A 303 8.95 -17.74 -4.60
CA ASN A 303 10.19 -17.54 -5.36
C ASN A 303 10.35 -18.57 -6.49
N GLY A 304 9.60 -19.67 -6.45
CA GLY A 304 9.58 -20.67 -7.51
C GLY A 304 8.91 -20.15 -8.79
N ALA A 305 7.91 -19.28 -8.66
CA ALA A 305 7.16 -18.71 -9.77
C ALA A 305 7.60 -17.29 -10.16
N LEU A 306 7.74 -16.37 -9.18
CA LEU A 306 7.94 -14.94 -9.47
C LEU A 306 9.39 -14.61 -9.89
N VAL A 307 10.39 -15.10 -9.14
CA VAL A 307 11.80 -14.74 -9.38
C VAL A 307 12.32 -15.12 -10.78
N PRO A 308 11.94 -16.28 -11.39
CA PRO A 308 12.29 -16.56 -12.79
C PRO A 308 11.78 -15.53 -13.80
N VAL A 309 10.69 -14.82 -13.51
CA VAL A 309 10.16 -13.74 -14.36
C VAL A 309 10.94 -12.45 -14.13
N PHE A 310 11.33 -12.15 -12.88
CA PHE A 310 12.23 -11.03 -12.55
C PHE A 310 13.60 -11.18 -13.25
N ASP A 311 14.20 -12.39 -13.16
CA ASP A 311 15.44 -12.78 -13.83
C ASP A 311 15.32 -12.65 -15.37
N LYS A 312 14.18 -13.08 -15.95
CA LYS A 312 13.93 -13.07 -17.40
C LYS A 312 13.83 -11.66 -18.00
N HIS A 313 13.16 -10.74 -17.30
CA HIS A 313 12.87 -9.39 -17.81
C HIS A 313 13.88 -8.33 -17.38
N HIS A 314 14.85 -8.70 -16.54
CA HIS A 314 15.75 -7.78 -15.87
C HIS A 314 14.98 -6.67 -15.13
N VAL A 315 14.19 -7.08 -14.14
CA VAL A 315 13.61 -6.14 -13.14
C VAL A 315 14.75 -5.47 -12.38
N ASP A 316 14.68 -4.15 -12.18
CA ASP A 316 15.75 -3.37 -11.58
C ASP A 316 15.74 -3.47 -10.06
N ILE A 317 14.58 -3.19 -9.46
CA ILE A 317 14.39 -3.21 -8.02
C ILE A 317 13.04 -3.87 -7.70
N VAL A 318 13.06 -4.79 -6.74
CA VAL A 318 11.89 -5.33 -6.05
C VAL A 318 11.80 -4.67 -4.67
N PHE A 319 10.68 -4.01 -4.36
CA PHE A 319 10.39 -3.40 -3.06
C PHE A 319 9.41 -4.28 -2.28
N THR A 320 9.68 -4.51 -1.00
CA THR A 320 8.88 -5.39 -0.13
C THR A 320 8.72 -4.86 1.29
N GLY A 321 7.67 -5.31 2.00
CA GLY A 321 7.33 -4.90 3.36
C GLY A 321 7.46 -6.07 4.34
N HIS A 322 6.45 -6.24 5.20
CA HIS A 322 6.19 -7.38 6.10
C HIS A 322 7.17 -7.53 7.27
N ASN A 323 8.45 -7.44 6.96
CA ASN A 323 9.56 -7.44 7.89
C ASN A 323 9.84 -5.99 8.30
N HIS A 324 9.65 -5.64 9.59
CA HIS A 324 9.62 -4.23 10.05
C HIS A 324 11.01 -3.59 10.22
N PHE A 325 11.82 -3.63 9.18
CA PHE A 325 13.15 -3.04 9.10
C PHE A 325 13.49 -2.62 7.67
N TYR A 326 14.50 -1.78 7.52
CA TYR A 326 15.13 -1.55 6.24
C TYR A 326 16.10 -2.70 5.97
N GLU A 327 16.07 -3.31 4.78
CA GLU A 327 17.18 -4.11 4.28
C GLU A 327 17.35 -3.92 2.77
N ARG A 328 18.59 -3.86 2.30
CA ARG A 328 18.91 -3.88 0.88
C ARG A 328 19.99 -4.90 0.56
N PHE A 329 19.70 -5.70 -0.46
CA PHE A 329 20.60 -6.68 -1.03
C PHE A 329 21.51 -6.05 -2.10
N ALA A 330 22.60 -6.75 -2.38
CA ALA A 330 23.28 -6.68 -3.66
C ALA A 330 22.30 -7.03 -4.80
N PRO A 331 22.65 -6.74 -6.06
CA PRO A 331 22.01 -7.40 -7.21
C PRO A 331 22.00 -8.93 -7.02
N MET A 332 20.83 -9.54 -7.06
CA MET A 332 20.62 -10.99 -6.91
C MET A 332 20.13 -11.60 -8.22
N TYR A 333 20.58 -12.82 -8.52
CA TYR A 333 20.07 -13.64 -9.62
C TYR A 333 19.51 -14.96 -9.06
N GLY A 334 18.25 -15.24 -9.32
CA GLY A 334 17.56 -16.41 -8.80
C GLY A 334 18.03 -17.71 -9.43
N GLY A 335 18.24 -17.70 -10.75
CA GLY A 335 18.75 -18.82 -11.53
C GLY A 335 17.79 -20.00 -11.68
N GLY A 336 16.50 -19.79 -11.39
CA GLY A 336 15.47 -20.83 -11.36
C GLY A 336 15.41 -21.55 -10.00
N ALA A 337 14.53 -21.07 -9.12
CA ALA A 337 14.20 -21.67 -7.82
C ALA A 337 15.35 -21.80 -6.79
N SER A 338 16.34 -20.89 -6.78
CA SER A 338 17.18 -20.69 -5.58
C SER A 338 16.37 -19.97 -4.50
N PRO A 339 16.09 -20.58 -3.32
CA PRO A 339 15.25 -19.96 -2.29
C PRO A 339 15.89 -18.70 -1.67
N MET A 340 17.23 -18.61 -1.70
CA MET A 340 18.02 -17.48 -1.17
C MET A 340 18.70 -16.67 -2.29
N GLY A 341 18.36 -16.93 -3.56
CA GLY A 341 19.00 -16.29 -4.72
C GLY A 341 20.49 -16.59 -4.82
N ASN A 342 21.22 -15.73 -5.53
CA ASN A 342 22.69 -15.66 -5.55
C ASN A 342 23.12 -14.21 -5.78
N PRO A 343 24.00 -13.60 -4.96
CA PRO A 343 24.50 -12.26 -5.22
C PRO A 343 25.43 -12.25 -6.44
N VAL A 344 25.20 -11.29 -7.36
CA VAL A 344 26.00 -11.07 -8.57
C VAL A 344 26.74 -9.73 -8.51
N SER A 345 27.65 -9.49 -9.46
CA SER A 345 28.62 -8.40 -9.34
C SER A 345 28.03 -6.98 -9.44
N SER A 346 26.86 -6.84 -10.05
CA SER A 346 26.37 -5.56 -10.58
C SER A 346 24.93 -5.69 -11.14
N PRO A 347 24.14 -4.58 -11.22
CA PRO A 347 22.72 -4.62 -11.63
C PRO A 347 22.46 -5.10 -13.06
N ASP A 348 23.48 -5.10 -13.95
CA ASP A 348 23.38 -5.64 -15.31
C ASP A 348 23.17 -7.17 -15.37
N LYS A 349 23.18 -7.85 -14.21
CA LYS A 349 23.14 -9.32 -14.09
C LYS A 349 22.08 -9.85 -13.12
N GLY A 350 21.32 -8.97 -12.46
CA GLY A 350 20.38 -9.38 -11.41
C GLY A 350 19.69 -8.18 -10.74
N THR A 351 18.53 -8.46 -10.15
CA THR A 351 17.62 -7.49 -9.54
C THR A 351 18.09 -7.09 -8.14
N VAL A 352 17.97 -5.81 -7.77
CA VAL A 352 18.17 -5.34 -6.39
C VAL A 352 16.90 -5.64 -5.59
N TYR A 353 17.03 -6.13 -4.35
CA TYR A 353 15.89 -6.37 -3.47
C TYR A 353 15.98 -5.41 -2.27
N ILE A 354 14.87 -4.76 -1.93
CA ILE A 354 14.73 -3.82 -0.83
C ILE A 354 13.52 -4.21 0.02
N ILE A 355 13.73 -4.31 1.33
CA ILE A 355 12.71 -4.35 2.37
C ILE A 355 12.57 -2.94 2.94
N THR A 356 11.34 -2.44 3.04
CA THR A 356 11.01 -1.06 3.41
C THR A 356 9.82 -0.95 4.38
N GLY A 357 9.53 -2.01 5.15
CA GLY A 357 8.41 -2.10 6.11
C GLY A 357 8.55 -1.24 7.38
N GLY A 358 9.15 -0.05 7.27
CA GLY A 358 9.47 0.84 8.38
C GLY A 358 8.49 2.00 8.60
N ALA A 359 7.37 2.08 7.87
CA ALA A 359 6.56 3.31 7.80
C ALA A 359 5.64 3.56 9.00
N GLY A 360 5.47 2.61 9.91
CA GLY A 360 4.69 2.83 11.13
C GLY A 360 4.68 1.67 12.12
N ALA A 361 4.69 0.43 11.63
CA ALA A 361 4.79 -0.78 12.42
C ALA A 361 5.98 -0.79 13.39
N PHE A 362 5.87 -1.50 14.50
CA PHE A 362 6.95 -1.59 15.49
C PHE A 362 8.24 -2.11 14.83
N THR A 363 9.29 -1.28 14.87
CA THR A 363 10.58 -1.60 14.24
C THR A 363 11.59 -2.17 15.25
N TYR A 364 12.67 -2.78 14.75
CA TYR A 364 13.61 -3.59 15.54
C TYR A 364 14.75 -2.81 16.22
N ASP A 365 14.62 -1.49 16.34
CA ASP A 365 15.59 -0.59 17.01
C ASP A 365 15.82 -1.00 18.48
N ALA A 366 14.74 -1.18 19.25
CA ALA A 366 14.80 -1.67 20.63
C ALA A 366 13.54 -2.43 21.04
N ILE A 367 13.72 -3.67 21.52
CA ILE A 367 12.63 -4.48 22.10
C ILE A 367 12.80 -4.60 23.61
N GLU A 368 11.75 -4.28 24.38
CA GLU A 368 11.73 -4.44 25.85
C GLU A 368 10.78 -5.57 26.29
N ILE A 369 11.32 -6.76 26.52
CA ILE A 369 10.55 -7.92 27.00
C ILE A 369 10.59 -7.96 28.52
N ALA A 370 9.43 -7.77 29.16
CA ALA A 370 9.24 -7.88 30.61
C ALA A 370 10.21 -7.02 31.47
N GLY A 371 10.60 -5.84 30.97
CA GLY A 371 11.56 -4.94 31.63
C GLY A 371 13.03 -5.25 31.32
N ILE A 372 13.30 -6.14 30.35
CA ILE A 372 14.63 -6.42 29.80
C ILE A 372 14.68 -5.79 28.40
N LYS A 373 15.49 -4.75 28.26
CA LYS A 373 15.84 -4.20 26.95
C LYS A 373 16.82 -5.12 26.22
N ILE A 374 16.48 -5.44 24.97
CA ILE A 374 17.31 -6.11 23.98
C ILE A 374 17.71 -5.01 22.97
N ASP A 375 18.73 -4.24 23.34
CA ASP A 375 19.23 -3.10 22.58
C ASP A 375 20.52 -3.48 21.80
N PRO A 376 20.63 -3.19 20.49
CA PRO A 376 19.55 -3.11 19.51
C PRO A 376 19.24 -4.50 18.92
N MET A 377 18.02 -4.72 18.43
CA MET A 377 17.71 -5.99 17.77
C MET A 377 18.16 -6.02 16.29
N GLU A 378 18.47 -4.86 15.72
CA GLU A 378 19.26 -4.69 14.50
C GLU A 378 20.56 -5.54 14.53
N ASP A 379 21.35 -5.48 15.61
CA ASP A 379 22.59 -6.26 15.79
C ASP A 379 22.35 -7.79 15.83
N ILE A 380 21.09 -8.24 15.96
CA ILE A 380 20.69 -9.65 16.03
C ILE A 380 20.15 -10.12 14.67
N VAL A 381 19.35 -9.31 13.98
CA VAL A 381 18.78 -9.63 12.65
C VAL A 381 19.84 -9.42 11.56
N CYS A 382 20.52 -8.27 11.55
CA CYS A 382 21.36 -7.80 10.46
C CYS A 382 22.79 -8.40 10.43
N ALA A 383 23.13 -9.35 11.32
CA ALA A 383 24.52 -9.74 11.56
C ALA A 383 24.78 -11.24 11.76
N GLY A 384 26.05 -11.63 11.67
CA GLY A 384 26.54 -12.96 12.06
C GLY A 384 26.02 -14.09 11.18
N SER A 385 25.30 -15.04 11.77
CA SER A 385 24.68 -16.19 11.08
C SER A 385 23.31 -15.88 10.49
N ASN A 386 22.71 -14.76 10.88
CA ASN A 386 21.30 -14.43 10.65
C ASN A 386 21.12 -13.57 9.40
N GLN A 387 22.21 -12.90 8.99
CA GLN A 387 22.29 -12.11 7.77
C GLN A 387 22.17 -12.98 6.51
N ALA A 388 21.20 -12.68 5.65
CA ALA A 388 20.96 -13.40 4.42
C ALA A 388 22.05 -13.15 3.35
N PRO A 389 22.37 -14.15 2.49
CA PRO A 389 23.38 -13.98 1.46
C PRO A 389 23.05 -12.82 0.51
N GLY A 390 24.01 -11.92 0.33
CA GLY A 390 23.84 -10.75 -0.52
C GLY A 390 23.31 -9.51 0.20
N SER A 391 22.81 -9.60 1.44
CA SER A 391 22.51 -8.42 2.28
C SER A 391 23.73 -7.48 2.32
N GLN A 392 23.50 -6.19 2.08
CA GLN A 392 24.54 -5.14 2.09
C GLN A 392 24.33 -4.08 3.16
N LYS A 393 23.05 -3.75 3.42
CA LYS A 393 22.63 -2.74 4.38
C LYS A 393 21.34 -3.20 5.04
N CYS A 394 21.22 -2.93 6.32
CA CYS A 394 20.10 -3.35 7.16
C CYS A 394 20.00 -2.34 8.31
N SER A 395 18.79 -1.97 8.74
CA SER A 395 18.55 -0.99 9.82
C SER A 395 17.18 -1.20 10.46
N GLY A 396 17.14 -1.29 11.79
CA GLY A 396 15.92 -1.51 12.59
C GLY A 396 15.08 -0.25 12.84
N ARG A 397 15.30 0.85 12.12
CA ARG A 397 14.66 2.16 12.36
C ARG A 397 13.47 2.45 11.44
N HIS A 398 12.56 3.34 11.88
CA HIS A 398 11.52 3.93 11.02
C HIS A 398 12.13 4.76 9.90
N HIS A 399 11.69 4.51 8.66
CA HIS A 399 12.30 5.08 7.45
C HIS A 399 11.32 5.11 6.25
N TYR A 400 11.73 5.79 5.19
CA TYR A 400 11.20 5.68 3.83
C TYR A 400 12.36 5.65 2.81
N VAL A 401 12.08 5.24 1.57
CA VAL A 401 13.06 5.18 0.47
C VAL A 401 12.67 6.17 -0.62
N THR A 402 13.44 7.23 -0.81
CA THR A 402 13.28 8.18 -1.92
C THR A 402 14.04 7.66 -3.13
N VAL A 403 13.39 7.62 -4.31
CA VAL A 403 14.00 7.18 -5.56
C VAL A 403 13.82 8.24 -6.64
N THR A 404 14.92 8.62 -7.29
CA THR A 404 14.97 9.62 -8.36
C THR A 404 15.60 9.03 -9.62
N ILE A 405 14.91 9.17 -10.75
CA ILE A 405 15.31 8.67 -12.07
C ILE A 405 15.52 9.85 -13.02
N LYS A 406 16.67 9.87 -13.70
CA LYS A 406 17.04 10.85 -14.74
C LYS A 406 17.67 10.11 -15.91
N GLY A 407 16.85 9.78 -16.92
CA GLY A 407 17.24 8.98 -18.08
C GLY A 407 17.87 7.64 -17.68
N ASP A 408 19.08 7.38 -18.17
CA ASP A 408 19.91 6.19 -17.90
C ASP A 408 20.38 6.05 -16.44
N THR A 409 20.12 7.03 -15.56
CA THR A 409 20.56 7.02 -14.16
C THR A 409 19.40 6.96 -13.17
N LEU A 410 19.55 6.13 -12.14
CA LEU A 410 18.70 6.07 -10.96
C LEU A 410 19.57 6.28 -9.71
N GLN A 411 19.08 7.10 -8.78
CA GLN A 411 19.65 7.32 -7.45
C GLN A 411 18.55 7.05 -6.42
N GLY A 412 18.91 6.39 -5.33
CA GLY A 412 18.00 6.13 -4.21
C GLY A 412 18.66 6.47 -2.89
N GLU A 413 17.92 7.14 -2.01
CA GLU A 413 18.35 7.54 -0.67
C GLU A 413 17.34 6.98 0.35
N VAL A 414 17.84 6.50 1.49
CA VAL A 414 17.01 5.88 2.52
C VAL A 414 17.09 6.74 3.76
N VAL A 415 15.97 7.39 4.07
CA VAL A 415 15.88 8.40 5.12
C VAL A 415 15.23 7.77 6.33
N ALA A 416 16.00 7.61 7.40
CA ALA A 416 15.48 7.21 8.69
C ALA A 416 15.12 8.44 9.53
N THR A 417 14.03 8.36 10.28
CA THR A 417 13.73 9.39 11.30
C THR A 417 14.82 9.35 12.39
N ALA A 418 15.32 10.51 12.77
CA ALA A 418 16.58 10.67 13.51
C ALA A 418 16.41 10.91 15.01
N ALA A 419 15.25 10.53 15.57
CA ALA A 419 15.03 10.57 17.01
C ALA A 419 14.13 9.46 17.58
N GLN A 420 13.41 8.67 16.75
CA GLN A 420 12.24 7.89 17.20
C GLN A 420 11.21 8.76 17.97
N ASN A 421 11.21 10.06 17.71
CA ASN A 421 10.28 11.07 18.22
C ASN A 421 9.72 11.79 17.00
N PHE A 422 8.40 11.93 16.91
CA PHE A 422 7.71 12.16 15.63
C PHE A 422 7.27 13.61 15.48
N ASP A 423 8.26 14.51 15.42
CA ASP A 423 8.08 15.87 14.90
C ASP A 423 8.58 15.99 13.45
N THR A 424 8.09 17.00 12.73
CA THR A 424 8.43 17.30 11.33
C THR A 424 9.63 18.25 11.22
N SER A 425 10.53 18.30 12.22
CA SER A 425 11.72 19.14 12.14
C SER A 425 12.70 18.58 11.08
N PRO A 426 13.24 19.41 10.17
CA PRO A 426 14.35 18.99 9.28
C PRO A 426 15.65 18.60 10.02
N SER A 427 15.69 18.70 11.35
CA SER A 427 16.75 18.12 12.19
C SER A 427 16.48 16.66 12.60
N ASN A 428 15.37 16.07 12.17
CA ASN A 428 14.86 14.75 12.56
C ASN A 428 14.97 13.70 11.45
N ILE A 429 15.89 13.90 10.49
CA ILE A 429 16.14 12.97 9.38
C ILE A 429 17.62 12.60 9.26
N GLU A 430 17.90 11.36 8.87
CA GLU A 430 19.25 10.82 8.65
C GLU A 430 19.27 9.88 7.44
N ILE A 431 20.13 10.15 6.46
CA ILE A 431 20.35 9.25 5.32
C ILE A 431 21.19 8.06 5.78
N ILE A 432 20.55 6.92 6.02
CA ILE A 432 21.19 5.67 6.50
C ILE A 432 21.77 4.82 5.36
N ASP A 433 21.26 5.00 4.14
CA ASP A 433 21.85 4.42 2.94
C ASP A 433 21.64 5.25 1.67
N THR A 434 22.55 5.07 0.71
CA THR A 434 22.41 5.56 -0.66
C THR A 434 22.80 4.46 -1.65
N PHE A 435 22.06 4.36 -2.74
CA PHE A 435 22.33 3.43 -3.84
C PHE A 435 22.07 4.09 -5.19
N GLY A 436 22.52 3.45 -6.26
CA GLY A 436 22.29 3.94 -7.61
C GLY A 436 22.54 2.89 -8.67
N ILE A 437 21.84 3.04 -9.79
CA ILE A 437 21.95 2.20 -10.98
C ILE A 437 22.23 3.11 -12.16
N THR A 438 23.14 2.69 -13.06
CA THR A 438 23.38 3.36 -14.33
C THR A 438 23.33 2.33 -15.44
N LYS A 439 22.46 2.58 -16.41
CA LYS A 439 22.29 1.75 -17.61
C LYS A 439 23.09 2.34 -18.77
N THR A 440 23.03 1.65 -19.91
CA THR A 440 23.52 2.15 -21.18
C THR A 440 22.41 2.00 -22.22
N ASN A 441 21.67 3.07 -22.46
CA ASN A 441 20.59 3.10 -23.44
C ASN A 441 21.15 3.43 -24.83
N PRO A 442 20.94 2.58 -25.86
CA PRO A 442 21.31 2.89 -27.24
C PRO A 442 20.33 3.84 -27.96
N ALA A 443 19.20 4.19 -27.34
CA ALA A 443 18.17 5.05 -27.93
C ALA A 443 17.59 6.04 -26.89
N ALA A 444 18.10 7.27 -26.89
CA ALA A 444 17.41 8.39 -26.25
C ALA A 444 16.15 8.74 -27.07
N ALA A 445 15.09 9.19 -26.41
CA ALA A 445 13.94 9.81 -27.05
C ALA A 445 14.24 11.29 -27.34
N ASP A 446 13.83 11.78 -28.51
CA ASP A 446 13.93 13.20 -28.87
C ASP A 446 12.82 14.01 -28.16
N CYS A 447 13.04 14.33 -26.89
CA CYS A 447 12.20 15.27 -26.12
C CYS A 447 12.47 16.72 -26.55
N GLU A 448 12.13 17.06 -27.80
CA GLU A 448 11.84 18.45 -28.16
C GLU A 448 10.59 18.89 -27.35
N PRO A 449 10.61 20.02 -26.63
CA PRO A 449 9.42 20.51 -25.96
C PRO A 449 8.39 20.96 -27.00
N ASP A 450 7.12 20.60 -26.81
CA ASP A 450 6.02 21.19 -27.59
C ASP A 450 6.06 22.72 -27.40
N GLU A 451 6.22 23.49 -28.49
CA GLU A 451 6.38 24.94 -28.39
C GLU A 451 5.14 25.60 -27.75
N ASP A 452 5.38 26.47 -26.76
CA ASP A 452 4.35 27.17 -25.98
C ASP A 452 3.31 27.85 -26.91
N PRO A 453 2.05 27.39 -26.94
CA PRO A 453 1.04 27.84 -27.89
C PRO A 453 0.52 29.27 -27.62
N LEU A 454 1.15 30.04 -26.73
CA LEU A 454 0.77 31.41 -26.37
C LEU A 454 1.89 32.47 -26.49
N THR A 455 2.79 32.35 -27.48
CA THR A 455 3.54 33.52 -27.98
C THR A 455 2.92 34.08 -29.28
N PRO A 456 2.29 35.28 -29.27
CA PRO A 456 1.85 35.94 -30.51
C PRO A 456 3.08 36.45 -31.28
N ASP A 457 3.41 35.80 -32.40
CA ASP A 457 4.58 36.15 -33.21
C ASP A 457 4.44 37.56 -33.80
N ALA A 458 5.22 38.50 -33.25
CA ALA A 458 4.97 39.93 -33.32
C ALA A 458 5.71 40.63 -34.48
N ASP A 459 5.91 39.96 -35.63
CA ASP A 459 6.53 40.60 -36.80
C ASP A 459 6.04 40.05 -38.16
N THR A 460 4.73 40.18 -38.45
CA THR A 460 4.20 40.10 -39.82
C THR A 460 3.41 41.36 -40.20
N PRO A 461 3.84 42.15 -41.22
CA PRO A 461 3.14 43.35 -41.64
C PRO A 461 2.00 43.04 -42.62
N ASP A 462 0.75 43.25 -42.18
CA ASP A 462 -0.46 43.12 -43.00
C ASP A 462 -0.57 44.24 -44.06
N PRO A 463 -0.70 43.93 -45.37
CA PRO A 463 -0.90 44.93 -46.41
C PRO A 463 -2.39 45.29 -46.65
N ASP A 464 -2.63 46.54 -47.03
CA ASP A 464 -3.91 47.08 -47.53
C ASP A 464 -5.09 47.23 -46.53
N VAL A 465 -4.96 48.16 -45.58
CA VAL A 465 -6.11 48.97 -45.12
C VAL A 465 -5.96 50.42 -45.57
N GLN A 466 -6.71 50.80 -46.61
CA GLN A 466 -6.80 52.19 -47.06
C GLN A 466 -7.90 52.95 -46.28
N SER A 467 -7.51 53.98 -45.54
CA SER A 467 -8.22 55.27 -45.56
C SER A 467 -7.32 56.38 -45.03
N ALA A 468 -7.47 57.58 -45.58
CA ALA A 468 -6.95 58.81 -45.01
C ALA A 468 -8.13 59.68 -44.58
N ASP A 469 -8.02 60.40 -43.47
CA ASP A 469 -7.84 61.86 -43.56
C ASP A 469 -7.60 62.52 -42.19
N ALA A 470 -7.20 63.80 -42.25
CA ALA A 470 -7.19 64.79 -41.19
C ALA A 470 -6.20 64.60 -40.01
N ALA A 471 -5.33 65.60 -39.84
CA ALA A 471 -4.58 65.85 -38.61
C ALA A 471 -5.22 67.04 -37.85
N ASP A 472 -4.94 67.14 -36.55
CA ASP A 472 -4.80 68.43 -35.87
C ASP A 472 -3.87 68.29 -34.65
N ASP A 473 -3.20 69.38 -34.27
CA ASP A 473 -2.34 69.46 -33.08
C ASP A 473 -3.16 69.52 -31.77
N VAL A 474 -2.55 69.16 -30.62
CA VAL A 474 -2.41 70.05 -29.44
C VAL A 474 -1.73 69.36 -28.22
N ALA A 475 -0.70 70.03 -27.72
CA ALA A 475 -0.14 70.12 -26.36
C ALA A 475 -0.31 69.01 -25.28
N SER A 476 0.84 68.59 -24.74
CA SER A 476 1.08 68.18 -23.34
C SER A 476 0.86 69.37 -22.35
N PRO A 477 0.80 69.23 -21.00
CA PRO A 477 1.40 68.16 -20.18
C PRO A 477 0.55 67.68 -18.97
N ASP A 478 1.25 67.17 -17.94
CA ASP A 478 0.83 66.72 -16.60
C ASP A 478 0.31 65.25 -16.51
N GLY A 479 0.98 64.33 -15.78
CA GLY A 479 2.25 64.48 -15.06
C GLY A 479 2.72 63.22 -14.31
N HIS A 480 3.81 63.39 -13.53
CA HIS A 480 4.34 62.45 -12.52
C HIS A 480 4.92 61.09 -12.97
N SER A 481 6.15 61.15 -13.50
CA SER A 481 7.33 60.41 -13.00
C SER A 481 7.07 59.17 -12.11
N LEU A 482 7.13 57.98 -12.70
CA LEU A 482 7.55 56.76 -12.00
C LEU A 482 9.06 56.59 -12.19
N ASP A 483 9.79 56.19 -11.15
CA ASP A 483 11.07 55.52 -11.30
C ASP A 483 11.40 54.68 -10.05
N LYS A 484 11.86 53.44 -10.31
CA LYS A 484 12.76 52.59 -9.49
C LYS A 484 12.29 51.71 -8.31
N ASP A 485 12.59 50.42 -8.55
CA ASP A 485 13.36 49.50 -7.70
C ASP A 485 12.72 48.97 -6.40
N THR A 486 11.94 47.89 -6.49
CA THR A 486 12.26 46.60 -5.81
C THR A 486 11.38 45.44 -6.28
N GLU A 487 11.99 44.28 -6.56
CA GLU A 487 11.29 42.99 -6.61
C GLU A 487 11.19 42.38 -5.20
N PRO A 488 10.05 41.78 -4.83
CA PRO A 488 9.99 40.75 -3.81
C PRO A 488 10.11 39.36 -4.46
N GLY A 489 11.05 38.53 -3.98
CA GLY A 489 11.11 37.12 -4.37
C GLY A 489 9.91 36.32 -3.87
N VAL A 490 9.54 35.26 -4.58
CA VAL A 490 8.49 34.31 -4.14
C VAL A 490 9.07 33.39 -3.07
N ASP A 491 8.40 33.31 -1.92
CA ASP A 491 8.78 32.46 -0.79
C ASP A 491 7.95 31.17 -0.84
N THR A 492 8.55 30.07 -1.25
CA THR A 492 7.88 28.77 -1.46
C THR A 492 8.05 27.87 -0.23
N THR A 493 7.33 28.19 0.84
CA THR A 493 7.21 27.33 2.03
C THR A 493 5.80 26.78 2.14
N LEU A 494 5.64 25.46 2.20
CA LEU A 494 4.37 24.79 2.50
C LEU A 494 3.86 25.18 3.91
N PRO A 495 2.53 25.23 4.13
CA PRO A 495 1.97 25.64 5.42
C PRO A 495 2.13 24.53 6.47
N THR A 496 2.93 24.80 7.50
CA THR A 496 3.09 23.90 8.65
C THR A 496 1.76 23.70 9.40
N LEU A 497 1.30 22.45 9.47
CA LEU A 497 0.11 22.05 10.21
C LEU A 497 0.38 21.98 11.73
N ASP A 498 -0.23 22.89 12.50
CA ASP A 498 -0.19 22.89 13.97
C ASP A 498 -1.12 21.81 14.55
N LEU A 499 -0.55 20.64 14.87
CA LEU A 499 -1.23 19.56 15.59
C LEU A 499 -1.29 19.88 17.10
N GLY A 500 -2.16 20.82 17.44
CA GLY A 500 -2.21 21.46 18.76
C GLY A 500 -2.29 20.52 19.97
N GLU A 501 -1.48 20.83 20.99
CA GLU A 501 -1.29 20.04 22.22
C GLU A 501 -2.62 19.64 22.91
N GLN A 502 -2.75 18.35 23.27
CA GLN A 502 -3.70 17.91 24.29
C GLN A 502 -3.03 17.93 25.67
N PRO A 503 -3.65 18.53 26.71
CA PRO A 503 -3.02 18.69 28.02
C PRO A 503 -2.93 17.36 28.78
N GLY A 504 -1.71 17.00 29.19
CA GLY A 504 -1.47 15.80 30.00
C GLY A 504 -2.17 15.83 31.36
N THR A 505 -2.54 14.65 31.87
CA THR A 505 -3.17 14.49 33.20
C THR A 505 -2.48 13.41 34.03
N ASP A 506 -1.84 13.83 35.12
CA ASP A 506 -1.42 12.93 36.20
C ASP A 506 -2.64 12.25 36.83
N ALA A 507 -2.72 10.92 36.76
CA ALA A 507 -3.81 10.14 37.35
C ALA A 507 -3.33 8.79 37.92
N THR A 508 -2.60 8.84 39.05
CA THR A 508 -2.21 7.63 39.78
C THR A 508 -3.43 6.89 40.34
N PHE A 509 -3.70 5.66 39.89
CA PHE A 509 -4.62 4.74 40.57
C PHE A 509 -4.08 3.31 40.62
N SER A 510 -4.23 2.68 41.78
CA SER A 510 -4.00 1.24 41.97
C SER A 510 -5.30 0.46 41.75
N PRO A 511 -5.24 -0.83 41.37
CA PRO A 511 -6.43 -1.62 41.08
C PRO A 511 -7.17 -2.04 42.36
N ASP A 512 -8.48 -2.12 42.27
CA ASP A 512 -9.32 -2.82 43.26
C ASP A 512 -10.41 -3.63 42.53
N VAL A 513 -10.74 -4.81 43.05
CA VAL A 513 -11.47 -5.85 42.29
C VAL A 513 -12.94 -5.93 42.73
N ALA A 514 -13.86 -5.81 41.77
CA ALA A 514 -15.27 -6.19 41.93
C ALA A 514 -15.80 -6.85 40.64
N ALA A 515 -16.36 -8.04 40.76
CA ALA A 515 -16.87 -8.82 39.63
C ALA A 515 -18.40 -8.70 39.48
N ASN A 516 -18.90 -8.86 38.26
CA ASN A 516 -20.21 -9.48 37.99
C ASN A 516 -20.30 -9.95 36.53
N THR A 517 -20.89 -11.13 36.33
CA THR A 517 -21.25 -11.70 35.01
C THR A 517 -22.72 -11.46 34.69
N PRO A 518 -23.11 -11.62 33.41
CA PRO A 518 -23.95 -12.77 33.03
C PRO A 518 -23.32 -13.56 31.87
N ASP A 519 -23.15 -14.88 31.97
CA ASP A 519 -24.18 -15.94 31.92
C ASP A 519 -24.57 -16.33 30.48
N GLN A 520 -24.24 -17.57 30.11
CA GLN A 520 -24.35 -18.18 28.78
C GLN A 520 -24.54 -19.69 28.98
N THR A 521 -25.72 -20.22 28.65
CA THR A 521 -26.04 -21.65 28.84
C THR A 521 -26.55 -22.30 27.55
N ALA A 522 -25.77 -23.21 26.98
CA ALA A 522 -26.24 -24.20 26.02
C ALA A 522 -25.35 -25.46 26.10
N GLU A 523 -25.93 -26.61 26.46
CA GLU A 523 -25.20 -27.88 26.56
C GLU A 523 -25.20 -28.66 25.24
N ASN A 524 -24.13 -29.40 25.00
CA ASN A 524 -24.00 -30.41 23.95
C ASN A 524 -24.55 -31.76 24.45
N PRO A 525 -25.34 -32.51 23.67
CA PRO A 525 -24.96 -33.91 23.50
C PRO A 525 -25.32 -34.58 22.15
N GLY A 526 -24.38 -35.42 21.68
CA GLY A 526 -24.68 -36.85 21.57
C GLY A 526 -24.91 -37.48 20.19
N LYS A 527 -24.21 -38.58 19.92
CA LYS A 527 -24.39 -39.44 18.73
C LYS A 527 -25.55 -40.43 18.92
N GLN A 528 -26.36 -40.66 17.87
CA GLN A 528 -26.65 -41.98 17.24
C GLN A 528 -27.66 -41.80 16.07
N GLY A 529 -27.85 -42.80 15.20
CA GLY A 529 -28.70 -42.70 14.01
C GLY A 529 -29.25 -44.04 13.51
N SER A 530 -30.05 -44.03 12.43
CA SER A 530 -30.68 -45.23 11.85
C SER A 530 -31.21 -45.09 10.40
N ASP A 531 -30.71 -45.95 9.52
CA ASP A 531 -31.38 -46.71 8.43
C ASP A 531 -32.47 -46.13 7.47
N THR A 532 -32.08 -46.13 6.18
CA THR A 532 -32.76 -46.70 4.99
C THR A 532 -34.08 -46.15 4.41
N SER A 533 -34.02 -45.64 3.18
CA SER A 533 -34.74 -46.14 1.96
C SER A 533 -34.32 -45.31 0.72
N GLY A 534 -34.35 -45.78 -0.54
CA GLY A 534 -34.43 -47.15 -1.06
C GLY A 534 -34.78 -47.24 -2.57
N THR A 535 -33.87 -47.77 -3.41
CA THR A 535 -34.09 -48.29 -4.81
C THR A 535 -34.39 -47.23 -5.93
N GLN A 536 -34.07 -47.38 -7.24
CA GLN A 536 -33.36 -48.41 -8.03
C GLN A 536 -32.96 -47.94 -9.47
N PHE A 537 -32.27 -48.82 -10.24
CA PHE A 537 -32.18 -48.97 -11.73
C PHE A 537 -31.12 -48.24 -12.61
N VAL A 538 -29.98 -48.92 -12.81
CA VAL A 538 -29.32 -49.41 -14.07
C VAL A 538 -29.45 -48.61 -15.40
N PRO A 539 -28.34 -48.36 -16.13
CA PRO A 539 -28.32 -47.77 -17.49
C PRO A 539 -28.26 -48.80 -18.66
N PRO A 540 -28.51 -48.39 -19.91
CA PRO A 540 -28.26 -49.17 -21.12
C PRO A 540 -26.90 -48.85 -21.80
N SER A 541 -26.41 -49.75 -22.65
CA SER A 541 -25.20 -49.61 -23.46
C SER A 541 -25.44 -50.00 -24.94
N ASN A 542 -24.62 -49.48 -25.87
CA ASN A 542 -23.93 -50.22 -26.97
C ASN A 542 -23.59 -49.35 -28.22
N ASP A 543 -22.32 -49.42 -28.59
CA ASP A 543 -21.60 -49.23 -29.88
C ASP A 543 -22.37 -49.15 -31.21
N VAL A 544 -21.82 -48.38 -32.19
CA VAL A 544 -21.44 -48.88 -33.56
C VAL A 544 -20.26 -48.07 -34.17
N ILE A 545 -19.07 -48.69 -34.21
CA ILE A 545 -18.05 -48.81 -35.28
C ILE A 545 -18.01 -47.80 -36.48
N SER A 546 -16.81 -47.24 -36.76
CA SER A 546 -16.17 -47.23 -38.10
C SER A 546 -14.67 -46.87 -38.08
N THR A 547 -13.92 -47.34 -39.10
CA THR A 547 -12.44 -47.29 -39.31
C THR A 547 -12.16 -47.00 -40.81
N PRO A 548 -10.97 -47.19 -41.46
CA PRO A 548 -9.58 -47.47 -41.02
C PRO A 548 -8.55 -46.53 -41.76
N GLU A 549 -7.24 -46.76 -42.05
CA GLU A 549 -6.18 -47.73 -41.68
C GLU A 549 -4.77 -47.13 -41.99
N ASP A 550 -3.78 -47.25 -41.10
CA ASP A 550 -2.33 -47.42 -41.44
C ASP A 550 -1.57 -47.86 -40.15
N THR A 551 -0.91 -49.02 -39.98
CA THR A 551 0.29 -49.65 -40.60
C THR A 551 1.61 -48.86 -40.45
N THR A 552 2.80 -49.44 -40.19
CA THR A 552 3.24 -50.85 -40.05
C THR A 552 4.27 -51.08 -38.90
N ALA A 553 4.50 -52.35 -38.55
CA ALA A 553 5.22 -52.86 -37.36
C ALA A 553 6.77 -52.75 -37.32
N THR A 554 7.34 -52.93 -36.12
CA THR A 554 8.42 -53.93 -35.89
C THR A 554 8.55 -54.36 -34.41
N THR A 555 8.93 -55.62 -34.18
CA THR A 555 9.06 -56.37 -32.89
C THR A 555 10.22 -57.40 -33.04
N PRO A 556 10.69 -58.24 -32.05
CA PRO A 556 9.98 -58.78 -30.88
C PRO A 556 10.79 -59.13 -29.59
N ASP A 557 10.08 -59.80 -28.64
CA ASP A 557 10.59 -60.72 -27.60
C ASP A 557 11.38 -60.15 -26.37
N LYS A 558 11.28 -60.70 -25.13
CA LYS A 558 10.62 -61.96 -24.67
C LYS A 558 10.28 -61.97 -23.16
N LYS A 559 9.07 -62.47 -22.84
CA LYS A 559 8.66 -63.36 -21.70
C LYS A 559 8.97 -63.05 -20.21
N SER A 560 7.87 -63.10 -19.42
CA SER A 560 7.69 -63.77 -18.09
C SER A 560 8.46 -63.24 -16.87
N SER A 561 8.01 -63.43 -15.62
CA SER A 561 6.91 -64.26 -15.07
C SER A 561 6.20 -63.62 -13.85
N ASP A 562 5.27 -64.38 -13.28
CA ASP A 562 4.82 -64.38 -11.87
C ASP A 562 6.02 -64.39 -10.88
N ASP A 563 5.91 -64.18 -9.57
CA ASP A 563 4.83 -64.56 -8.64
C ASP A 563 4.85 -63.71 -7.33
N SER A 564 3.86 -63.96 -6.48
CA SER A 564 3.66 -63.49 -5.10
C SER A 564 4.74 -63.93 -4.08
N GLY A 565 4.89 -63.16 -2.99
CA GLY A 565 5.76 -63.55 -1.87
C GLY A 565 5.73 -62.60 -0.67
N CYS A 566 5.24 -63.07 0.48
CA CYS A 566 5.39 -62.38 1.77
C CYS A 566 6.70 -62.81 2.44
N TYR A 567 7.43 -61.92 3.13
CA TYR A 567 8.26 -62.28 4.29
C TYR A 567 8.46 -61.12 5.27
N THR A 568 9.09 -61.41 6.41
CA THR A 568 9.11 -60.62 7.66
C THR A 568 10.23 -59.58 7.74
N GLY A 569 9.96 -58.43 8.37
CA GLY A 569 10.93 -57.33 8.50
C GLY A 569 11.86 -57.39 9.72
N SER A 570 12.70 -56.35 9.89
CA SER A 570 13.52 -56.12 11.09
C SER A 570 14.05 -54.67 11.20
N GLN A 571 13.72 -54.02 12.33
CA GLN A 571 14.45 -53.00 13.11
C GLN A 571 15.04 -51.69 12.49
N GLN A 572 15.19 -50.72 13.40
CA GLN A 572 15.97 -49.46 13.35
C GLN A 572 15.35 -48.27 12.59
N SER A 573 15.40 -47.02 13.09
CA SER A 573 15.49 -46.52 14.48
C SER A 573 15.20 -45.01 14.48
N LEU A 574 14.36 -44.51 15.41
CA LEU A 574 14.08 -43.07 15.57
C LEU A 574 14.65 -42.54 16.92
N PRO A 575 15.22 -41.32 16.97
CA PRO A 575 15.73 -40.72 18.20
C PRO A 575 14.62 -40.11 19.08
N PRO A 576 14.76 -40.03 20.42
CA PRO A 576 13.69 -39.57 21.31
C PRO A 576 13.98 -38.24 22.01
N TYR A 577 13.13 -37.21 21.79
CA TYR A 577 13.09 -35.99 22.61
C TYR A 577 11.67 -35.52 22.91
N TRP A 578 11.01 -36.21 23.84
CA TRP A 578 9.88 -35.71 24.64
C TRP A 578 10.11 -36.11 26.11
N PHE A 579 9.50 -35.38 27.05
CA PHE A 579 9.71 -35.39 28.52
C PHE A 579 10.86 -34.55 29.08
N TRP A 580 10.61 -33.24 29.26
CA TRP A 580 11.00 -32.49 30.48
C TRP A 580 10.08 -31.25 30.64
N PHE A 581 8.86 -31.45 31.17
CA PHE A 581 7.97 -30.35 31.55
C PHE A 581 7.22 -30.71 32.84
N LEU A 582 7.70 -30.17 33.97
CA LEU A 582 7.09 -30.00 35.31
C LEU A 582 8.23 -29.93 36.34
N GLY A 583 8.75 -28.72 36.63
CA GLY A 583 9.91 -28.61 37.52
C GLY A 583 10.38 -27.23 38.00
N PHE A 584 9.89 -26.11 37.46
CA PHE A 584 10.38 -24.78 37.85
C PHE A 584 9.27 -23.73 38.05
N LEU A 585 8.58 -23.81 39.20
CA LEU A 585 7.65 -22.75 39.63
C LEU A 585 7.50 -22.70 41.17
N PHE A 586 8.61 -22.87 41.93
CA PHE A 586 8.55 -22.84 43.40
C PHE A 586 9.87 -22.48 44.14
N TRP A 587 10.69 -21.51 43.65
CA TRP A 587 11.87 -21.07 44.43
C TRP A 587 12.33 -19.60 44.32
N ILE A 588 11.41 -18.62 44.31
CA ILE A 588 11.73 -17.22 44.69
C ILE A 588 10.67 -16.65 45.65
N THR A 589 10.66 -17.12 46.90
CA THR A 589 10.19 -16.35 48.07
C THR A 589 10.89 -16.84 49.34
N SER A 590 11.09 -15.92 50.30
CA SER A 590 11.81 -16.12 51.58
C SER A 590 13.33 -16.40 51.45
N GLY A 591 14.14 -15.86 52.37
CA GLY A 591 15.61 -16.07 52.35
C GLY A 591 16.48 -14.97 52.99
N ARG A 592 15.92 -13.81 53.34
CA ARG A 592 16.69 -12.69 53.91
C ARG A 592 17.06 -12.91 55.39
N GLN A 593 18.13 -13.66 55.67
CA GLN A 593 18.96 -13.47 56.89
C GLN A 593 20.45 -13.67 56.54
N GLY A 594 21.29 -12.74 56.99
CA GLY A 594 22.74 -12.82 56.81
C GLY A 594 23.45 -13.29 58.07
N LEU A 595 24.64 -13.85 57.92
CA LEU A 595 25.57 -14.08 59.02
C LEU A 595 27.00 -13.78 58.56
N THR A 596 27.68 -12.91 59.29
CA THR A 596 29.08 -12.58 59.05
C THR A 596 30.00 -13.56 59.79
N ARG A 597 31.11 -13.95 59.15
CA ARG A 597 32.50 -13.78 59.66
C ARG A 597 33.50 -14.81 59.10
N ILE A 598 34.67 -14.31 58.70
CA ILE A 598 36.02 -14.82 59.00
C ILE A 598 36.35 -16.23 58.43
N ASN A 599 37.44 -16.42 57.68
CA ASN A 599 38.68 -15.64 57.54
C ASN A 599 39.17 -15.64 56.08
#